data_AF-A0A962X0D7-F1
#
_entry.id   AF-A0A962X0D7-F1
#
_cell.length_a   1.000
_cell.length_b   1.000
_cell.length_c   1.000
_cell.angle_alpha   90.00
_cell.angle_beta   90.00
_cell.angle_gamma   90.00
#
_symmetry.space_group_name_H-M   'P 1'
#
loop_
_entity.id
_entity.type
_entity.pdbx_description
1 polymer ?
#
loop_
_entity_poly.entity_id
_entity_poly.type
_entity_poly.pdbx_seq_one_letter_code
_entity_poly.pdbx_strand_id
1 'polypeptide(L)' 'VLSLPIDEASAKIRAAGPVDDEADYALPVWAGTVPVSIQLGTPEPDPRNLDGVELPDHVRNLRLG' A
#
# COMPACT_ATOMS: atom_id res chain seq x y z
N VAL A 1 4.53 -26.12 -7.98
CA VAL A 1 3.47 -25.13 -8.26
C VAL A 1 2.21 -25.58 -7.54
N LEU A 2 1.54 -24.67 -6.83
CA LEU A 2 0.27 -24.92 -6.13
C LEU A 2 -0.73 -23.81 -6.51
N SER A 3 -2.02 -24.10 -6.45
CA SER A 3 -3.11 -23.15 -6.73
C SER A 3 -4.24 -23.27 -5.70
N LEU A 4 -4.89 -22.15 -5.38
CA LEU A 4 -6.07 -22.08 -4.52
C LEU A 4 -7.14 -21.21 -5.20
N PRO A 5 -8.32 -21.76 -5.55
CA PRO A 5 -9.45 -20.95 -6.03
C PRO A 5 -9.96 -20.01 -4.94
N ILE A 6 -10.42 -18.83 -5.34
CA ILE A 6 -11.00 -17.81 -4.43
C ILE A 6 -12.52 -17.71 -4.57
N ASP A 7 -13.18 -18.76 -5.07
CA ASP A 7 -14.65 -18.83 -5.19
C ASP A 7 -15.34 -18.67 -3.83
N GLU A 8 -14.63 -18.97 -2.74
CA GLU A 8 -15.04 -18.70 -1.37
C GLU A 8 -13.96 -17.89 -0.63
N ALA A 9 -14.28 -16.63 -0.32
CA ALA A 9 -13.43 -15.73 0.45
C ALA A 9 -14.28 -14.70 1.23
N SER A 10 -13.71 -14.13 2.30
CA SER A 10 -14.31 -13.02 3.03
C SER A 10 -13.28 -11.93 3.30
N ALA A 11 -13.69 -10.67 3.24
CA ALA A 11 -12.84 -9.51 3.51
C ALA A 11 -13.58 -8.47 4.35
N LYS A 12 -12.84 -7.63 5.08
CA LYS A 12 -13.38 -6.52 5.87
C LYS A 12 -12.53 -5.27 5.69
N ILE A 13 -13.18 -4.12 5.56
CA ILE A 13 -12.56 -2.82 5.38
C ILE A 13 -13.00 -1.90 6.52
N ARG A 14 -12.07 -1.13 7.08
CA ARG A 14 -12.38 0.03 7.94
C ARG A 14 -11.56 1.23 7.44
N ALA A 15 -12.23 2.17 6.79
CA ALA A 15 -11.67 3.41 6.27
C ALA A 15 -12.40 4.63 6.88
N ALA A 16 -12.70 4.54 8.17
CA ALA A 16 -13.32 5.61 8.95
C ALA A 16 -12.34 6.12 10.01
N GLY A 17 -12.55 7.36 10.48
CA GLY A 17 -11.76 7.94 11.56
C GLY A 17 -11.99 7.25 12.92
N PRO A 18 -11.36 7.78 13.99
CA PRO A 18 -11.69 7.40 15.36
C PRO A 18 -13.20 7.52 15.63
N VAL A 19 -13.73 6.59 16.40
CA VAL A 19 -15.12 6.59 16.86
C VAL A 19 -15.02 6.37 18.36
N ASP A 20 -15.33 7.40 19.12
CA ASP A 20 -15.23 7.43 20.58
C ASP A 20 -16.62 7.54 21.20
N ASP A 21 -16.71 7.30 22.51
CA ASP A 21 -17.96 7.48 23.25
C ASP A 21 -18.29 8.98 23.41
N GLU A 22 -19.57 9.33 23.48
CA GLU A 22 -20.03 10.74 23.50
C GLU A 22 -19.36 11.60 24.60
N ALA A 23 -19.12 11.01 25.77
CA ALA A 23 -18.48 11.71 26.88
C ALA A 23 -17.00 12.06 26.62
N ASP A 24 -16.32 11.28 25.78
CA ASP A 24 -14.88 11.43 25.51
C ASP A 24 -14.59 12.63 24.60
N TYR A 25 -15.57 13.06 23.79
CA TYR A 25 -15.45 14.26 22.96
C TYR A 25 -15.34 15.55 23.78
N ALA A 26 -15.65 15.53 25.09
CA ALA A 26 -15.44 16.66 25.99
C ALA A 26 -14.00 16.74 26.55
N LEU A 27 -13.19 15.69 26.38
CA LEU A 27 -11.83 15.65 26.88
C LEU A 27 -10.89 16.43 25.94
N PRO A 28 -9.96 17.25 26.46
CA PRO A 28 -9.00 18.00 25.64
C PRO A 28 -7.83 17.10 25.20
N VAL A 29 -8.12 16.02 24.47
CA VAL A 29 -7.16 15.03 23.96
C VAL A 29 -7.17 14.98 22.43
N TRP A 30 -6.04 14.65 21.82
CA TRP A 30 -5.94 14.52 20.37
C TRP A 30 -6.43 13.15 19.89
N ALA A 31 -7.23 13.13 18.83
CA ALA A 31 -7.62 11.94 18.09
C ALA A 31 -7.46 12.19 16.58
N GLY A 32 -7.00 11.18 15.84
CA GLY A 32 -6.82 11.27 14.41
C GLY A 32 -6.32 9.96 13.79
N THR A 33 -6.06 10.00 12.49
CA THR A 33 -5.50 8.85 11.76
C THR A 33 -4.09 9.19 11.27
N VAL A 34 -3.16 8.25 11.38
CA VAL A 34 -1.87 8.30 10.69
C VAL A 34 -1.95 7.39 9.47
N PRO A 35 -2.06 7.93 8.24
CA PRO A 35 -2.14 7.11 7.04
C PRO A 35 -0.83 6.36 6.81
N VAL A 36 -0.94 5.10 6.40
CA VAL A 36 0.20 4.27 6.00
C VAL A 36 0.00 3.88 4.55
N SER A 37 1.07 3.94 3.77
CA SER A 37 1.06 3.54 2.35
C SER A 37 2.29 2.68 2.05
N ILE A 38 2.14 1.82 1.04
CA ILE A 38 3.26 1.12 0.42
C ILE A 38 3.67 1.97 -0.79
N GLN A 39 4.97 2.16 -0.98
CA GLN A 39 5.52 2.87 -2.14
C GLN A 39 6.60 2.02 -2.81
N LEU A 40 6.59 2.04 -4.14
CA LEU A 40 7.67 1.47 -4.93
C LEU A 40 8.82 2.48 -5.04
N GLY A 41 10.04 2.00 -4.85
CA GLY A 41 11.24 2.80 -5.13
C GLY A 41 11.52 2.90 -6.63
N THR A 42 12.43 3.80 -6.99
CA THR A 42 12.98 3.88 -8.36
C THR A 42 13.69 2.56 -8.70
N PRO A 43 13.46 1.96 -9.89
CA PRO A 43 14.21 0.78 -10.31
C PRO A 43 15.71 1.04 -10.34
N GLU A 44 16.48 0.18 -9.69
CA GLU A 44 17.94 0.22 -9.67
C GLU A 44 18.49 -0.74 -10.75
N PRO A 45 19.21 -0.25 -11.78
CA PRO A 45 19.76 -1.12 -12.82
C PRO A 45 20.93 -1.95 -12.28
N ASP A 46 21.05 -3.19 -12.78
CA ASP A 46 22.23 -4.02 -12.51
C ASP A 46 23.47 -3.34 -13.13
N PRO A 47 24.57 -3.13 -12.36
CA PRO A 47 25.81 -2.57 -12.89
C PRO A 47 26.45 -3.41 -14.02
N ARG A 48 26.01 -4.64 -14.24
CA ARG A 48 26.47 -5.53 -15.32
C ARG A 48 25.63 -5.43 -16.59
N ASN A 49 24.60 -4.58 -16.63
CA ASN A 49 23.85 -4.35 -17.85
C ASN A 49 24.78 -3.88 -18.98
N LEU A 50 24.51 -4.36 -20.20
CA LEU A 50 25.22 -3.90 -21.39
C LEU A 50 24.86 -2.43 -21.66
N ASP A 51 25.78 -1.71 -22.30
CA ASP A 51 25.56 -0.32 -22.69
C ASP A 51 24.34 -0.17 -23.61
N GLY A 52 23.51 0.84 -23.33
CA GLY A 52 22.30 1.14 -24.11
C GLY A 52 21.10 0.24 -23.82
N VAL A 53 21.18 -0.67 -22.83
CA VAL A 53 20.01 -1.41 -22.35
C VAL A 53 19.14 -0.47 -21.52
N GLU A 54 18.04 -0.04 -22.13
CA GLU A 54 17.05 0.84 -21.51
C GLU A 54 16.09 0.09 -20.58
N LEU A 55 15.61 0.79 -19.55
CA LEU A 55 14.57 0.28 -18.65
C LEU A 55 13.26 0.05 -19.44
N PRO A 56 12.71 -1.18 -19.46
CA PRO A 56 11.47 -1.46 -20.15
C PRO A 56 10.28 -0.68 -19.58
N ASP A 57 9.35 -0.28 -20.44
CA ASP A 57 8.20 0.55 -20.06
C ASP A 57 7.29 -0.09 -19.00
N HIS A 58 7.16 -1.42 -19.00
CA HIS A 58 6.35 -2.11 -17.98
C HIS A 58 6.97 -2.07 -16.58
N VAL A 59 8.31 -1.96 -16.48
CA VAL A 59 9.01 -1.73 -15.20
C VAL A 59 8.92 -0.27 -14.81
N ARG A 60 9.10 0.64 -15.77
CA ARG A 60 8.94 2.10 -15.58
C ARG A 60 7.56 2.47 -15.04
N ASN A 61 6.53 1.76 -15.50
CA ASN A 61 5.12 2.04 -15.16
C ASN A 61 4.56 1.11 -14.07
N LEU A 62 5.42 0.38 -13.34
CA LEU A 62 4.99 -0.52 -12.27
C LEU A 62 4.27 0.27 -11.16
N ARG A 63 3.13 -0.24 -10.71
CA ARG A 63 2.31 0.35 -9.63
C ARG A 63 1.95 -0.72 -8.60
N LEU A 64 1.88 -0.33 -7.33
CA LEU A 64 1.49 -1.18 -6.22
C LEU A 64 0.69 -0.35 -5.20
N GLY A 65 -0.40 -0.93 -4.71
CA GLY A 65 -1.42 -0.20 -3.94
C GLY A 65 -2.44 0.49 -4.83
#